data_AF-A0A7W7SNA9-F1
#
_entry.id   AF-A0A7W7SNA9-F1
#
_cell.length_a   1.000
_cell.length_b   1.000
_cell.length_c   1.000
_cell.angle_alpha   90.00
_cell.angle_beta   90.00
_cell.angle_gamma   90.00
#
_symmetry.space_group_name_H-M   'P 1'
#
loop_
_entity.id
_entity.type
_entity.pdbx_description
1 polymer ?
#
loop_
_entity_poly.entity_id
_entity_poly.type
_entity_poly.pdbx_seq_one_letter_code
_entity_poly.pdbx_strand_id
1 'polypeptide(L)'
;MGQPLRVNIPGLRALGGEVVGHGAALKRDVTAVVGQLAPGPGPGVAGWAAFAALGKAAAGWNDFLTGLGSRMEDTGGKIIDAANQYQATDERAGQRNQVRPR
;
A
#
# COMPACT_ATOMS: atom_id res chain seq x y z
N MET A 1 -36.72 5.46 -10.50
CA MET A 1 -36.12 5.05 -9.21
C MET A 1 -34.95 4.15 -9.53
N GLY A 2 -33.71 4.61 -9.33
CA GLY A 2 -32.52 3.79 -9.58
C GLY A 2 -32.44 2.65 -8.56
N GLN A 3 -32.02 1.47 -8.99
CA GLN A 3 -31.78 0.36 -8.07
C GLN A 3 -30.72 0.77 -7.03
N PRO A 4 -30.88 0.37 -5.75
CA PRO A 4 -29.87 0.66 -4.74
C PRO A 4 -28.54 0.01 -5.15
N LEU A 5 -27.48 0.83 -5.18
CA LEU A 5 -26.11 0.36 -5.39
C LEU A 5 -25.78 -0.66 -4.28
N ARG A 6 -25.63 -1.93 -4.66
CA ARG A 6 -25.11 -2.95 -3.74
C ARG A 6 -23.60 -2.90 -3.75
N VAL A 7 -23.00 -2.42 -2.67
CA VAL A 7 -21.56 -2.42 -2.50
C VAL A 7 -21.09 -3.78 -2.00
N ASN A 8 -20.14 -4.39 -2.70
CA ASN A 8 -19.50 -5.63 -2.26
C ASN A 8 -18.46 -5.34 -1.17
N ILE A 9 -18.93 -5.18 0.06
CA ILE A 9 -18.07 -4.89 1.23
C ILE A 9 -17.01 -5.97 1.47
N PRO A 10 -17.32 -7.28 1.44
CA PRO A 10 -16.28 -8.31 1.56
C PRO A 10 -15.21 -8.19 0.46
N GLY A 11 -15.61 -7.90 -0.78
CA GLY A 11 -14.69 -7.69 -1.89
C GLY A 11 -13.78 -6.49 -1.70
N LEU A 12 -14.30 -5.36 -1.19
CA LEU A 12 -13.48 -4.18 -0.89
C LEU A 12 -12.48 -4.45 0.23
N ARG A 13 -12.86 -5.19 1.27
CA ARG A 13 -11.93 -5.59 2.34
C ARG A 13 -10.83 -6.51 1.81
N ALA A 14 -11.19 -7.48 0.98
CA ALA A 14 -10.22 -8.39 0.35
C ALA A 14 -9.23 -7.61 -0.52
N LEU A 15 -9.73 -6.73 -1.39
CA LEU A 15 -8.90 -5.86 -2.22
C LEU A 15 -7.97 -4.97 -1.38
N GLY A 16 -8.49 -4.33 -0.35
CA GLY A 16 -7.68 -3.52 0.56
C GLY A 16 -6.57 -4.35 1.22
N GLY A 17 -6.90 -5.57 1.66
CA GLY A 17 -5.94 -6.52 2.22
C GLY A 17 -4.86 -6.95 1.22
N GLU A 18 -5.23 -7.22 -0.03
CA GLU A 18 -4.28 -7.54 -1.11
C GLU A 18 -3.31 -6.38 -1.36
N VAL A 19 -3.81 -5.13 -1.40
CA VAL A 19 -2.97 -3.93 -1.59
C VAL A 19 -2.00 -3.76 -0.42
N VAL A 20 -2.45 -3.96 0.84
CA VAL A 20 -1.56 -3.98 2.01
C VAL A 20 -0.50 -5.08 1.86
N GLY A 21 -0.91 -6.29 1.48
CA GLY A 21 -0.01 -7.43 1.28
C GLY A 21 1.06 -7.15 0.23
N HIS A 22 0.70 -6.53 -0.89
CA HIS A 22 1.65 -6.13 -1.92
C HIS A 22 2.62 -5.04 -1.43
N GLY A 23 2.14 -4.06 -0.65
CA GLY A 23 3.00 -3.05 -0.03
C GLY A 23 4.03 -3.66 0.93
N ALA A 24 3.60 -4.61 1.76
CA ALA A 24 4.46 -5.35 2.68
C ALA A 24 5.49 -6.22 1.95
N ALA A 25 5.05 -6.93 0.90
CA ALA A 25 5.94 -7.74 0.05
C ALA A 25 7.00 -6.88 -0.62
N LEU A 26 6.62 -5.73 -1.20
CA LEU A 26 7.56 -4.80 -1.82
C LEU A 26 8.63 -4.32 -0.83
N LYS A 27 8.25 -3.89 0.38
CA LYS A 27 9.23 -3.45 1.39
C LYS A 27 10.19 -4.56 1.80
N ARG A 28 9.69 -5.79 1.96
CA ARG A 28 10.52 -6.95 2.26
C ARG A 28 11.52 -7.22 1.14
N ASP A 29 11.05 -7.23 -0.10
CA ASP A 29 11.89 -7.56 -1.26
C ASP A 29 12.94 -6.47 -1.50
N VAL A 30 12.59 -5.20 -1.27
CA VAL A 30 13.54 -4.06 -1.26
C VAL A 30 14.61 -4.27 -0.19
N THR A 31 14.20 -4.59 1.04
CA THR A 31 15.12 -4.83 2.17
C THR A 31 16.12 -5.95 1.85
N ALA A 32 15.67 -7.00 1.15
CA ALA A 32 16.51 -8.14 0.76
C ALA A 32 17.65 -7.76 -0.22
N VAL A 33 17.50 -6.66 -0.97
CA VAL A 33 18.48 -6.20 -1.97
C VAL A 33 19.17 -4.89 -1.58
N VAL A 34 18.92 -4.36 -0.38
CA VAL A 34 19.60 -3.17 0.14
C VAL A 34 21.11 -3.38 0.13
N GLY A 35 21.84 -2.39 -0.39
CA GLY A 35 23.30 -2.45 -0.49
C GLY A 35 23.84 -3.31 -1.64
N GLN A 36 22.97 -3.96 -2.42
CA GLN A 36 23.35 -4.75 -3.59
C GLN A 36 23.20 -3.99 -4.92
N LEU A 37 22.50 -2.85 -4.90
CA LEU A 37 22.25 -2.01 -6.08
C LEU A 37 23.47 -1.24 -6.57
N ALA A 38 24.49 -1.08 -5.72
CA ALA A 38 25.76 -0.47 -6.09
C ALA A 38 26.89 -1.43 -5.72
N PRO A 39 27.96 -1.50 -6.54
CA PRO A 39 29.13 -2.30 -6.17
C PRO A 39 29.72 -1.80 -4.86
N GLY A 40 30.11 -2.73 -3.98
CA GLY A 40 30.75 -2.39 -2.72
C GLY A 40 32.13 -1.74 -2.93
N PRO A 41 32.68 -1.06 -1.91
CA PRO A 41 34.03 -0.52 -1.99
C PRO A 41 35.04 -1.66 -2.13
N GLY A 42 35.84 -1.65 -3.20
CA GLY A 42 36.83 -2.68 -3.49
C GLY A 42 37.84 -2.24 -4.55
N PRO A 43 38.94 -3.01 -4.74
CA PRO A 43 40.07 -2.61 -5.58
C PRO A 43 39.70 -2.28 -7.04
N GLY A 44 38.65 -2.91 -7.58
CA GLY A 44 38.15 -2.65 -8.95
C GLY A 44 37.19 -1.47 -9.09
N VAL A 45 36.74 -0.88 -7.97
CA VAL A 45 35.74 0.20 -7.91
C VAL A 45 36.36 1.48 -7.33
N ALA A 46 37.47 1.34 -6.61
CA ALA A 46 38.27 2.44 -6.09
C ALA A 46 38.75 3.34 -7.25
N GLY A 47 38.37 4.61 -7.21
CA GLY A 47 38.74 5.60 -8.24
C GLY A 47 37.70 5.82 -9.34
N TRP A 48 36.56 5.10 -9.34
CA TRP A 48 35.46 5.41 -10.25
C TRP A 48 34.87 6.78 -9.92
N ALA A 49 34.98 7.73 -10.85
CA ALA A 49 34.33 9.04 -10.71
C ALA A 49 32.81 8.95 -10.48
N ALA A 50 32.18 7.88 -10.98
CA ALA A 50 30.75 7.62 -10.85
C ALA A 50 30.33 6.94 -9.54
N PHE A 51 31.26 6.49 -8.69
CA PHE A 51 30.92 5.70 -7.50
C PHE A 51 29.95 6.43 -6.55
N ALA A 52 30.21 7.71 -6.28
CA ALA A 52 29.35 8.53 -5.45
C ALA A 52 27.95 8.76 -6.06
N ALA A 53 27.88 8.91 -7.39
CA ALA A 53 26.62 9.06 -8.10
C ALA A 53 25.79 7.76 -8.06
N LEU A 54 26.44 6.61 -8.23
CA LEU A 54 25.81 5.29 -8.12
C LEU A 54 25.28 5.02 -6.72
N GLY A 55 26.05 5.35 -5.67
CA GLY A 55 25.60 5.22 -4.29
C GLY A 55 24.36 6.08 -3.98
N LYS A 56 24.35 7.33 -4.46
CA LYS A 56 23.18 8.21 -4.33
C LYS A 56 21.97 7.69 -5.11
N ALA A 57 22.18 7.19 -6.32
CA ALA A 57 21.10 6.60 -7.12
C ALA A 57 20.52 5.36 -6.43
N ALA A 58 21.36 4.46 -5.90
CA ALA A 58 20.94 3.29 -5.15
C ALA A 58 20.13 3.66 -3.90
N ALA A 59 20.58 4.65 -3.12
CA ALA A 59 19.85 5.16 -1.96
C ALA A 59 18.49 5.75 -2.35
N GLY A 60 18.45 6.62 -3.37
CA GLY A 60 17.21 7.20 -3.88
C GLY A 60 16.23 6.12 -4.37
N TRP A 61 16.75 5.03 -4.94
CA TRP A 61 15.89 3.94 -5.39
C TRP A 61 15.27 3.16 -4.24
N ASN A 62 16.08 2.87 -3.22
CA ASN A 62 15.62 2.26 -1.98
C ASN A 62 14.53 3.09 -1.29
N ASP A 63 14.74 4.41 -1.17
CA ASP A 63 13.79 5.32 -0.52
C ASP A 63 12.48 5.40 -1.28
N PHE A 64 12.54 5.49 -2.62
CA PHE A 64 11.34 5.51 -3.46
C PHE A 64 10.51 4.23 -3.30
N LEU A 65 11.15 3.05 -3.39
CA LEU A 65 10.43 1.77 -3.34
C LEU A 65 9.87 1.50 -1.95
N THR A 66 10.62 1.85 -0.90
CA THR A 66 10.11 1.77 0.48
C THR A 66 8.90 2.69 0.67
N GLY A 67 8.99 3.94 0.18
CA GLY A 67 7.88 4.88 0.23
C GLY A 67 6.67 4.46 -0.60
N LEU A 68 6.89 3.79 -1.74
CA LEU A 68 5.81 3.19 -2.53
C LEU A 68 5.10 2.09 -1.74
N GLY A 69 5.85 1.19 -1.11
CA GLY A 69 5.28 0.14 -0.26
C GLY A 69 4.42 0.70 0.87
N SER A 70 4.90 1.74 1.56
CA SER A 70 4.11 2.41 2.62
C SER A 70 2.83 3.05 2.08
N ARG A 71 2.89 3.74 0.92
CA ARG A 71 1.69 4.32 0.29
C ARG A 71 0.66 3.26 -0.12
N MET A 72 1.12 2.08 -0.55
CA MET A 72 0.24 0.96 -0.84
C MET A 72 -0.45 0.47 0.44
N GLU A 73 0.29 0.25 1.52
CA GLU A 73 -0.30 -0.13 2.81
C GLU A 73 -1.33 0.89 3.31
N ASP A 74 -0.99 2.18 3.26
CA ASP A 74 -1.92 3.26 3.64
C ASP A 74 -3.18 3.25 2.76
N THR A 75 -3.02 3.02 1.46
CA THR A 75 -4.15 2.98 0.51
C THR A 75 -5.04 1.78 0.79
N GLY A 76 -4.44 0.60 0.99
CA GLY A 76 -5.17 -0.62 1.34
C GLY A 76 -5.93 -0.47 2.66
N GLY A 77 -5.31 0.13 3.67
CA GLY A 77 -5.96 0.49 4.94
C GLY A 77 -7.17 1.41 4.74
N LYS A 78 -7.01 2.49 3.95
CA LYS A 78 -8.13 3.40 3.63
C LYS A 78 -9.29 2.73 2.91
N ILE A 79 -9.02 1.74 2.04
CA ILE A 79 -10.07 0.96 1.37
C ILE A 79 -10.85 0.12 2.40
N ILE A 80 -10.15 -0.54 3.33
CA ILE A 80 -10.77 -1.32 4.40
C ILE A 80 -11.62 -0.41 5.30
N ASP A 81 -11.08 0.75 5.69
CA ASP A 81 -11.80 1.72 6.52
C ASP A 81 -13.05 2.25 5.83
N ALA A 82 -12.98 2.57 4.54
CA ALA A 82 -14.13 2.99 3.76
C ALA A 82 -15.20 1.88 3.70
N ALA A 83 -14.80 0.63 3.53
CA ALA A 83 -15.72 -0.52 3.53
C ALA A 83 -16.41 -0.68 4.91
N ASN A 84 -15.67 -0.48 6.01
CA ASN A 84 -16.22 -0.53 7.36
C ASN A 84 -17.19 0.62 7.62
N GLN A 85 -16.86 1.84 7.19
CA GLN A 85 -17.73 3.00 7.33
C GLN A 85 -19.02 2.86 6.52
N TYR A 86 -18.94 2.28 5.32
CA TYR A 86 -20.12 2.01 4.51
C TYR A 86 -21.05 1.01 5.20
N GLN A 87 -20.53 -0.14 5.64
CA GLN A 87 -21.32 -1.13 6.36
C GLN A 87 -22.00 -0.54 7.61
N ALA A 88 -21.25 0.20 8.43
CA ALA A 88 -21.80 0.85 9.62
C ALA A 88 -22.91 1.87 9.29
N THR A 89 -22.79 2.55 8.15
CA THR A 89 -23.80 3.51 7.69
C THR A 89 -25.08 2.80 7.24
N ASP A 90 -24.95 1.71 6.48
CA ASP A 90 -26.07 0.89 6.03
C ASP A 90 -26.81 0.24 7.20
N GLU A 91 -26.10 -0.26 8.20
CA GLU A 91 -26.70 -0.82 9.42
C GLU A 91 -27.53 0.23 10.18
N ARG A 92 -27.01 1.45 10.36
CA ARG A 92 -27.74 2.55 11.00
C ARG A 92 -28.98 2.96 10.19
N ALA A 93 -28.88 2.98 8.86
CA ALA A 93 -30.01 3.28 7.99
C ALA A 93 -31.10 2.19 8.09
N GLY A 94 -30.70 0.92 8.12
CA GLY A 94 -31.59 -0.21 8.34
C GLY A 94 -32.34 -0.13 9.67
N GLN A 95 -31.63 0.18 10.76
CA GLN A 95 -32.24 0.37 12.09
C GLN A 95 -33.27 1.50 12.10
N ARG A 96 -32.97 2.65 11.48
CA ARG A 96 -33.91 3.78 11.40
C ARG A 96 -35.18 3.45 10.62
N ASN A 97 -35.06 2.63 9.57
CA ASN A 97 -36.21 2.22 8.76
C ASN A 97 -37.07 1.13 9.45
N GLN A 98 -36.50 0.34 10.37
CA GLN A 98 -37.25 -0.63 11.17
C GLN A 98 -38.03 0.03 12.32
N VAL A 99 -37.52 1.13 12.89
CA VAL A 99 -38.15 1.85 14.01
C VAL A 99 -39.31 2.75 13.55
N ARG A 100 -39.42 3.06 12.26
CA ARG A 100 -40.60 3.70 11.66
C ARG A 100 -41.50 2.64 11.01
N PRO A 101 -42.48 2.05 11.72
CA PRO A 101 -43.55 1.33 11.04
C PRO A 101 -44.28 2.32 10.13
N ARG A 102 -44.56 1.89 8.90
CA ARG A 102 -45.51 2.55 8.02
C ARG A 102 -46.92 2.44 8.58
#